data_AF-R6T9H4-F1
#
_entry.id   AF-R6T9H4-F1
#
_cell.length_a   1.000
_cell.length_b   1.000
_cell.length_c   1.000
_cell.angle_alpha   90.00
_cell.angle_beta   90.00
_cell.angle_gamma   90.00
#
_symmetry.space_group_name_H-M   'P 1'
#
loop_
_entity.id
_entity.type
_entity.pdbx_description
1 polymer ?
#
loop_
_entity_poly.entity_id
_entity_poly.type
_entity_poly.pdbx_seq_one_letter_code
_entity_poly.pdbx_strand_id
1 'polypeptide(L)'
;MQKLAMDEEHYYQTNELITLLESYLLDLSVELTGNIEFSKITWENTIKAVGVEFADNYDSFAEKILDYMELVREYDSERMFITLNLRSYISDNEMNKFVNDVVVRGYKLLMLENTEY
;
A
#
# COMPACT_ATOMS: atom_id res chain seq x y z
N MET A 1 -5.25 2.56 6.96
CA MET A 1 -6.40 1.74 7.40
C MET A 1 -6.78 1.91 8.87
N GLN A 2 -5.86 2.03 9.83
CA GLN A 2 -6.24 2.18 11.25
C GLN A 2 -7.15 3.39 11.51
N LYS A 3 -6.80 4.56 10.96
CA LYS A 3 -7.62 5.79 11.09
C LYS A 3 -9.03 5.61 10.52
N LEU A 4 -9.13 4.97 9.35
CA LEU A 4 -10.41 4.70 8.68
C LEU A 4 -11.30 3.79 9.53
N ALA A 5 -10.77 2.68 10.03
CA ALA A 5 -11.56 1.75 10.85
C ALA A 5 -12.00 2.31 12.22
N MET A 6 -11.41 3.42 12.65
CA MET A 6 -11.71 4.10 13.92
C MET A 6 -12.53 5.39 13.73
N ASP A 7 -12.97 5.68 12.50
CA ASP A 7 -13.89 6.79 12.24
C ASP A 7 -15.34 6.46 12.65
N GLU A 8 -16.21 7.47 12.64
CA GLU A 8 -17.59 7.32 13.10
C GLU A 8 -18.40 6.29 12.29
N GLU A 9 -18.06 6.10 11.02
CA GLU A 9 -18.77 5.19 10.13
C GLU A 9 -18.38 3.73 10.37
N HIS A 10 -17.10 3.45 10.60
CA HIS A 10 -16.56 2.09 10.69
C HIS A 10 -16.32 1.60 12.12
N TYR A 11 -16.35 2.49 13.11
CA TYR A 11 -15.97 2.17 14.49
C TYR A 11 -16.81 1.03 15.08
N TYR A 12 -18.14 1.05 14.90
CA TYR A 12 -19.02 0.03 15.46
C TYR A 12 -18.73 -1.35 14.88
N GLN A 13 -18.68 -1.44 13.54
CA GLN A 13 -18.40 -2.69 12.84
C GLN A 13 -17.00 -3.23 13.19
N THR A 14 -16.00 -2.35 13.28
CA THR A 14 -14.63 -2.74 13.62
C THR A 14 -14.57 -3.36 15.02
N ASN A 15 -15.24 -2.75 16.01
CA ASN A 15 -15.25 -3.30 17.38
C ASN A 15 -16.05 -4.60 17.50
N GLU A 16 -17.14 -4.74 16.75
CA GLU A 16 -17.90 -5.99 16.69
C GLU A 16 -17.02 -7.14 16.16
N LEU A 17 -16.27 -6.90 15.07
CA LEU A 17 -15.35 -7.87 14.50
C LEU A 17 -14.21 -8.25 15.46
N ILE A 18 -13.62 -7.27 16.16
CA ILE A 18 -12.59 -7.54 17.18
C ILE A 18 -13.17 -8.38 18.31
N THR A 19 -14.36 -8.06 18.81
CA THR A 19 -15.03 -8.80 19.89
C THR A 19 -15.32 -10.24 19.47
N LEU A 20 -15.79 -10.43 18.25
CA LEU A 20 -16.06 -11.76 17.69
C LEU A 20 -14.79 -12.59 17.57
N LEU A 21 -13.70 -11.98 17.10
CA LEU A 21 -12.39 -12.64 17.01
C LEU A 21 -11.85 -13.02 18.39
N GLU A 22 -11.93 -12.13 19.37
CA GLU A 22 -11.52 -12.39 20.75
C GLU A 22 -12.31 -13.56 21.35
N SER A 23 -13.62 -13.59 21.14
CA SER A 23 -14.50 -14.66 21.62
C SER A 23 -14.13 -16.01 21.00
N TYR A 24 -13.92 -16.03 19.68
CA TYR A 24 -13.52 -17.24 18.98
C TYR A 24 -12.18 -17.80 19.44
N LEU A 25 -11.18 -16.94 19.67
CA LEU A 25 -9.87 -17.37 20.16
C LEU A 25 -9.92 -17.88 21.61
N LEU A 26 -10.77 -17.28 22.45
CA LEU A 26 -11.03 -17.78 23.80
C LEU A 26 -11.66 -19.17 23.76
N ASP A 27 -12.66 -19.39 22.91
CA ASP A 27 -13.29 -20.70 22.76
C ASP A 27 -12.28 -21.77 22.32
N LEU A 28 -11.42 -21.46 21.35
CA LEU A 28 -10.32 -22.36 20.94
C LEU A 28 -9.31 -22.62 22.06
N SER A 29 -9.04 -21.63 22.91
CA SER A 29 -8.07 -21.78 24.00
C SER A 29 -8.49 -22.79 25.06
N VAL A 30 -9.81 -23.00 25.24
CA VAL A 30 -10.35 -24.02 26.16
C VAL A 30 -9.94 -25.43 25.75
N GLU A 31 -9.72 -25.68 24.46
CA GLU A 31 -9.30 -26.99 23.95
C GLU A 31 -7.79 -27.22 24.08
N LEU A 32 -7.01 -26.19 24.40
CA LEU A 32 -5.56 -26.25 24.47
C LEU A 32 -5.07 -26.62 25.87
N THR A 33 -3.94 -27.32 25.94
CA THR A 33 -3.33 -27.69 27.23
C THR A 33 -2.47 -26.54 27.77
N GLY A 34 -2.79 -26.08 28.98
CA GLY A 34 -2.07 -25.00 29.68
C GLY A 34 -2.97 -23.82 30.00
N ASN A 35 -2.46 -22.86 30.79
CA ASN A 35 -3.15 -21.58 31.01
C ASN A 35 -2.74 -20.61 29.89
N ILE A 36 -3.60 -20.44 28.89
CA ILE A 36 -3.35 -19.56 27.75
C ILE A 36 -4.01 -18.22 27.98
N GLU A 37 -3.23 -17.15 27.85
CA GLU A 37 -3.71 -15.77 27.95
C GLU A 37 -3.33 -15.01 26.67
N PHE A 38 -4.25 -14.17 26.19
CA PHE A 38 -4.04 -13.33 25.02
C PHE A 38 -3.81 -11.88 25.43
N SER A 39 -2.89 -11.20 24.75
CA SER A 39 -2.84 -9.74 24.77
C SER A 39 -4.08 -9.16 24.10
N LYS A 40 -4.54 -7.99 24.54
CA LYS A 40 -5.66 -7.26 23.92
C LYS A 40 -5.50 -7.19 22.40
N ILE A 41 -6.51 -7.63 21.67
CA ILE A 41 -6.50 -7.53 20.22
C ILE A 41 -6.85 -6.11 19.84
N THR A 42 -6.02 -5.53 18.98
CA THR A 42 -6.24 -4.18 18.46
C THR A 42 -6.27 -4.23 16.95
N TRP A 43 -7.01 -3.33 16.34
CA TRP A 43 -7.09 -3.26 14.88
C TRP A 43 -5.72 -3.02 14.22
N GLU A 44 -4.81 -2.30 14.88
CA GLU A 44 -3.43 -2.12 14.40
C GLU A 44 -2.69 -3.47 14.29
N ASN A 45 -2.74 -4.29 15.33
CA ASN A 45 -2.08 -5.59 15.33
C ASN A 45 -2.76 -6.57 14.37
N THR A 46 -4.09 -6.48 14.23
CA THR A 46 -4.85 -7.27 13.25
C THR A 46 -4.44 -6.96 11.82
N ILE A 47 -4.33 -5.68 11.43
CA ILE A 47 -3.86 -5.29 10.09
C ILE A 47 -2.46 -5.85 9.81
N LYS A 48 -1.54 -5.75 10.79
CA LYS A 48 -0.18 -6.28 10.65
C LYS A 48 -0.19 -7.80 10.46
N ALA A 49 -1.05 -8.52 11.18
CA ALA A 49 -1.16 -9.97 11.11
C ALA A 49 -1.74 -10.48 9.77
N VAL A 50 -2.63 -9.71 9.12
CA VAL A 50 -3.23 -10.06 7.82
C VAL A 50 -2.23 -9.95 6.66
N GLY A 51 -1.09 -9.27 6.85
CA GLY A 51 -0.06 -9.19 5.82
C GLY A 51 -0.45 -8.27 4.66
N VAL A 52 -1.05 -7.11 4.96
CA VAL A 52 -1.46 -6.14 3.95
C VAL A 52 -0.22 -5.57 3.25
N GLU A 53 -0.18 -5.71 1.93
CA GLU A 53 0.86 -5.21 1.05
C GLU A 53 0.27 -4.55 -0.21
N PHE A 54 1.07 -3.73 -0.89
CA PHE A 54 0.70 -3.23 -2.21
C PHE A 54 0.82 -4.37 -3.22
N ALA A 55 -0.21 -4.55 -4.06
CA ALA A 55 -0.17 -5.56 -5.10
C ALA A 55 0.93 -5.23 -6.13
N ASP A 56 1.82 -6.18 -6.42
CA ASP A 56 2.90 -6.02 -7.41
C ASP A 56 2.54 -6.72 -8.74
N ASN A 57 1.32 -6.47 -9.23
CA ASN A 57 0.81 -7.03 -10.49
C ASN A 57 0.71 -5.91 -11.53
N TYR A 58 1.82 -5.64 -12.22
CA TYR A 58 1.92 -4.59 -13.23
C TYR A 58 2.09 -5.16 -14.63
N ASP A 59 1.41 -4.57 -15.61
CA ASP A 59 1.55 -4.97 -17.02
C ASP A 59 2.84 -4.39 -17.64
N SER A 60 3.30 -3.23 -17.13
CA SER A 60 4.54 -2.60 -17.59
C SER A 60 5.37 -2.01 -16.45
N PHE A 61 6.68 -1.87 -16.71
CA PHE A 61 7.60 -1.18 -15.78
C PHE A 61 7.23 0.31 -15.61
N ALA A 62 6.68 0.93 -16.65
CA ALA A 62 6.19 2.30 -16.60
C ALA A 62 5.05 2.47 -15.59
N GLU A 63 4.08 1.56 -15.58
CA GLU A 63 2.98 1.54 -14.62
C GLU A 63 3.49 1.36 -13.19
N LYS A 64 4.42 0.42 -12.98
CA LYS A 64 5.05 0.23 -11.66
C LYS A 64 5.69 1.50 -11.12
N ILE A 65 6.35 2.28 -11.98
CA ILE A 65 6.94 3.57 -11.58
C ILE A 65 5.87 4.61 -11.29
N LEU A 66 4.80 4.69 -12.09
CA LEU A 66 3.71 5.64 -11.85
C LEU A 66 3.00 5.38 -10.53
N ASP A 67 2.72 4.11 -10.23
CA ASP A 67 2.14 3.70 -8.95
C ASP A 67 3.08 4.04 -7.80
N TYR A 68 4.38 3.77 -7.94
CA TYR A 68 5.35 4.18 -6.94
C TYR A 68 5.35 5.69 -6.71
N MET A 69 5.29 6.50 -7.76
CA MET A 69 5.20 7.96 -7.65
C MET A 69 3.93 8.40 -6.90
N GLU A 70 2.81 7.74 -7.16
CA GLU A 70 1.54 7.98 -6.48
C GLU A 70 1.63 7.66 -4.99
N LEU A 71 2.18 6.49 -4.65
CA LEU A 71 2.37 6.07 -3.26
C LEU A 71 3.27 7.03 -2.49
N VAL A 72 4.38 7.48 -3.08
CA VAL A 72 5.28 8.46 -2.46
C VAL A 72 4.55 9.79 -2.21
N ARG A 73 3.76 10.26 -3.19
CA ARG A 73 3.03 11.52 -3.03
C ARG A 73 1.96 11.43 -1.94
N GLU A 74 1.24 10.32 -1.87
CA GLU A 74 0.12 10.14 -0.95
C GLU A 74 0.57 9.88 0.50
N TYR A 75 1.59 9.03 0.68
CA TYR A 75 1.98 8.54 2.01
C TYR A 75 3.20 9.23 2.61
N ASP A 76 3.98 9.96 1.82
CA ASP A 76 5.19 10.64 2.28
C ASP A 76 5.05 12.17 2.10
N SER A 77 5.36 12.68 0.91
CA SER A 77 5.26 14.11 0.61
C SER A 77 5.31 14.36 -0.90
N GLU A 78 4.95 15.55 -1.34
CA GLU A 78 5.24 15.97 -2.71
C GLU A 78 6.77 16.02 -2.93
N ARG A 79 7.27 15.30 -3.94
CA ARG A 79 8.71 15.15 -4.24
C ARG A 79 9.00 15.38 -5.72
N MET A 80 10.25 15.71 -6.01
CA MET A 80 10.81 15.64 -7.35
C MET A 80 11.39 14.25 -7.58
N PHE A 81 10.90 13.55 -8.59
CA PHE A 81 11.41 12.25 -9.02
C PHE A 81 12.54 12.46 -10.01
N ILE A 82 13.64 11.75 -9.81
CA ILE A 82 14.79 11.76 -10.72
C ILE A 82 15.01 10.34 -11.20
N THR A 83 15.00 10.13 -12.51
CA THR A 83 15.26 8.82 -13.11
C THR A 83 16.57 8.85 -13.89
N LEU A 84 17.26 7.72 -13.92
CA LEU A 84 18.52 7.54 -14.63
C LEU A 84 18.33 6.48 -15.71
N ASN A 85 18.57 6.84 -16.97
CA ASN A 85 18.47 5.97 -18.14
C ASN A 85 17.14 5.21 -18.23
N LEU A 86 16.03 5.85 -17.87
CA LEU A 86 14.73 5.18 -17.84
C LEU A 86 14.27 4.77 -19.24
N ARG A 87 14.65 5.55 -20.26
CA ARG A 87 14.30 5.26 -21.66
C ARG A 87 14.91 3.97 -22.17
N SER A 88 15.98 3.47 -21.54
CA SER A 88 16.57 2.16 -21.88
C SER A 88 15.65 0.97 -21.58
N TYR A 89 14.61 1.16 -20.76
CA TYR A 89 13.74 0.08 -20.26
C TYR A 89 12.29 0.18 -20.72
N ILE A 90 11.90 1.29 -21.37
CA ILE A 90 10.51 1.59 -21.71
C ILE A 90 10.42 1.95 -23.19
N SER A 91 9.50 1.30 -23.90
CA SER A 91 9.26 1.57 -25.33
C SER A 91 8.76 2.99 -25.57
N ASP A 92 8.93 3.52 -26.79
CA ASP A 92 8.50 4.89 -27.13
C ASP A 92 7.01 5.11 -26.90
N ASN A 93 6.19 4.11 -27.23
CA ASN A 93 4.75 4.18 -27.03
C ASN A 93 4.39 4.24 -25.54
N GLU A 94 4.99 3.38 -24.72
CA GLU A 94 4.77 3.39 -23.27
C GLU A 94 5.32 4.66 -22.61
N MET A 95 6.47 5.16 -23.09
CA MET A 95 7.05 6.40 -22.58
C MET A 95 6.14 7.60 -22.87
N ASN A 96 5.54 7.68 -24.05
CA ASN A 96 4.57 8.73 -24.37
C ASN A 96 3.36 8.70 -23.42
N LYS A 97 2.85 7.51 -23.10
CA LYS A 97 1.77 7.34 -22.10
C LYS A 97 2.24 7.75 -20.71
N PHE A 98 3.41 7.28 -20.29
CA PHE A 98 4.02 7.58 -19.01
C PHE A 98 4.21 9.09 -18.79
N VAL A 99 4.82 9.79 -19.76
CA VAL A 99 5.01 11.24 -19.67
C VAL A 99 3.68 11.98 -19.63
N ASN A 100 2.70 11.54 -20.43
CA ASN A 100 1.36 12.12 -20.37
C ASN A 100 0.72 11.95 -18.98
N ASP A 101 0.83 10.77 -18.38
CA ASP A 101 0.31 10.51 -17.03
C ASP A 101 1.04 11.33 -15.97
N VAL A 102 2.37 11.47 -16.07
CA VAL A 102 3.19 12.34 -15.21
C VAL A 102 2.69 13.78 -15.27
N VAL A 103 2.43 14.30 -16.47
CA VAL A 103 1.95 15.68 -16.67
C VAL A 103 0.52 15.85 -16.14
N VAL A 104 -0.40 14.95 -16.50
CA VAL A 104 -1.81 15.00 -16.07
C VAL A 104 -1.93 14.93 -14.55
N ARG A 105 -1.13 14.08 -13.90
CA ARG A 105 -1.10 13.92 -12.44
C ARG A 105 -0.28 15.00 -11.75
N GLY A 106 0.45 15.85 -12.48
CA GLY A 106 1.24 16.96 -11.94
C GLY A 106 2.52 16.54 -11.23
N TYR A 107 3.10 15.39 -11.59
CA TYR A 107 4.35 14.92 -10.99
C TYR A 107 5.56 15.75 -11.48
N LYS A 108 6.46 16.08 -10.56
CA LYS A 108 7.74 16.72 -10.87
C LYS A 108 8.76 15.65 -11.22
N LEU A 109 9.08 15.49 -12.50
CA LEU A 109 10.00 14.48 -13.00
C LEU A 109 11.18 15.11 -13.75
N LEU A 110 12.40 14.66 -13.44
CA LEU A 110 13.61 14.90 -14.22
C LEU A 110 14.18 13.57 -14.69
N MET A 111 14.34 13.42 -16.00
CA MET A 111 14.93 12.23 -16.61
C MET A 111 16.35 12.55 -17.06
N LEU A 112 17.32 11.78 -16.58
CA LEU A 112 18.72 11.88 -16.97
C LEU A 112 19.06 10.68 -17.86
N GLU A 113 19.15 10.94 -19.16
CA GLU A 113 19.42 9.92 -20.18
C GLU A 113 20.81 10.15 -20.75
N ASN A 114 21.59 9.07 -20.90
CA ASN A 114 22.92 9.12 -21.52
C ASN A 114 22.88 9.02 -23.05
N THR A 115 21.71 8.79 -23.63
CA THR A 115 21.47 8.59 -25.06
C THR A 115 20.27 9.45 -25.47
N GLU A 116 20.29 10.01 -26.68
CA GLU A 116 19.12 10.68 -27.27
C GLU A 116 18.14 9.64 -27.81
N TYR A 117 16.86 9.82 -27.50
CA TYR A 117 15.76 8.93 -27.89
C TYR A 117 14.67 9.70 -28.63
#